data_AF-A0A7V2ELX0-F1
#
_entry.id   AF-A0A7V2ELX0-F1
#
_cell.length_a   1.000
_cell.length_b   1.000
_cell.length_c   1.000
_cell.angle_alpha   90.00
_cell.angle_beta   90.00
_cell.angle_gamma   90.00
#
_symmetry.space_group_name_H-M   'P 1'
#
loop_
_entity.id
_entity.type
_entity.pdbx_description
1 polymer ?
#
loop_
_entity_poly.entity_id
_entity_poly.type
_entity_poly.pdbx_seq_one_letter_code
_entity_poly.pdbx_strand_id
1 'polypeptide(L)'
;MFVNKFILLILIASLIFLAVLTPHAKAQADFQNKLIFDYDKNDLFVSIDYNGSKLSLQVDCRNLNYTPDGVELGNNILFGHGQIIWNDISIPYNLLEQEKLSRITDSRVYMEFKIKDAPSRSRIPRDVINSFEPLIIDSDRFVRGDAINIGSEVDIYGEVSDNMFCFFGDVTMHTNSLVRGDVIAVCGRVYRHEDSQVYGNIISQEGWEEGGRKFGRAEGFGREISLKPALDYNRVDGLYLETFLEYEDDTGVFPSFIVGVGYAFEAERLRYRLEASQKFMNYFALEPHGRIYRETATEDDWFVPEYENAIMALIVNEDFRDYYEKEGGEIGLRFLVGSSHSFDLSYSYDEIGWMDAHPKLWSLFGSKDFRRNWSSLPQDYVQENISDFNSKLSLFKITYEFDMLDNIFKPRAGWYAGLQFEKAGGDLKGDLAYSRWILSAIRYQPLNRYLSLNMRVMYGGSSDRIPLFKKFFLGGTRTLRGYDIKEFYGDQMILANIEYLVDYRSFLHTALFFDIGKTVGQDDDIFSDGEFKSDIGIGLGFSRSFRIEFAKALDDSDSDIRTWVLFSRSF
;
A
#
# COMPACT_ATOMS: atom_id res chain seq x y z
N MET A 1 -26.60 -44.40 31.22
CA MET A 1 -25.17 -44.07 30.99
C MET A 1 -24.94 -42.77 30.19
N PHE A 2 -25.90 -41.82 30.18
CA PHE A 2 -25.76 -40.52 29.50
C PHE A 2 -25.91 -39.30 30.45
N VAL A 3 -26.30 -39.50 31.71
CA VAL A 3 -26.53 -38.42 32.68
C VAL A 3 -25.26 -38.04 33.45
N ASN A 4 -24.28 -38.96 33.59
CA ASN A 4 -23.03 -38.69 34.32
C ASN A 4 -21.97 -37.90 33.56
N LYS A 5 -22.06 -37.76 32.23
CA LYS A 5 -21.10 -36.96 31.44
C LYS A 5 -21.48 -35.48 31.37
N PHE A 6 -22.76 -35.15 31.48
CA PHE A 6 -23.24 -33.75 31.47
C PHE A 6 -22.97 -33.04 32.81
N ILE A 7 -23.12 -33.77 33.92
CA ILE A 7 -22.80 -33.26 35.27
C ILE A 7 -21.28 -33.04 35.42
N LEU A 8 -20.45 -33.89 34.82
CA LEU A 8 -18.99 -33.72 34.80
C LEU A 8 -18.56 -32.51 33.96
N LEU A 9 -19.23 -32.24 32.84
CA LEU A 9 -18.97 -31.05 32.00
C LEU A 9 -19.39 -29.75 32.70
N ILE A 10 -20.50 -29.77 33.44
CA ILE A 10 -20.95 -28.62 34.24
C ILE A 10 -20.03 -28.39 35.45
N LEU A 11 -19.53 -29.43 36.11
CA LEU A 11 -18.56 -29.30 37.20
C LEU A 11 -17.19 -28.78 36.71
N ILE A 12 -16.74 -29.22 35.54
CA ILE A 12 -15.50 -28.70 34.93
C ILE A 12 -15.68 -27.24 34.46
N ALA A 13 -16.83 -26.90 33.87
CA ALA A 13 -17.16 -25.52 33.53
C ALA A 13 -17.32 -24.63 34.77
N SER A 14 -17.84 -25.16 35.89
CA SER A 14 -17.99 -24.44 37.17
C SER A 14 -16.64 -24.23 37.86
N LEU A 15 -15.71 -25.19 37.78
CA LEU A 15 -14.35 -25.04 38.31
C LEU A 15 -13.50 -24.08 37.48
N ILE A 16 -13.71 -24.03 36.15
CA ILE A 16 -13.07 -23.03 35.28
C ILE A 16 -13.68 -21.64 35.50
N PHE A 17 -15.00 -21.53 35.73
CA PHE A 17 -15.66 -20.26 36.03
C PHE A 17 -15.31 -19.73 37.43
N LEU A 18 -15.03 -20.60 38.40
CA LEU A 18 -14.54 -20.20 39.73
C LEU A 18 -13.05 -19.83 39.74
N ALA A 19 -12.25 -20.36 38.81
CA ALA A 19 -10.84 -19.97 38.63
C ALA A 19 -10.69 -18.61 37.91
N VAL A 20 -11.72 -18.15 37.20
CA VAL A 20 -11.76 -16.84 36.53
C VAL A 20 -12.27 -15.71 37.45
N LEU A 21 -12.82 -16.04 38.64
CA LEU A 21 -13.44 -15.07 39.56
C LEU A 21 -12.86 -15.03 40.98
N THR A 22 -11.65 -15.54 41.21
CA THR A 22 -10.93 -15.27 42.46
C THR A 22 -10.06 -14.00 42.31
N PRO A 23 -10.38 -12.90 43.01
CA PRO A 23 -9.41 -11.83 43.20
C PRO A 23 -8.20 -12.44 43.90
N HIS A 24 -7.01 -12.18 43.37
CA HIS A 24 -5.74 -12.54 44.00
C HIS A 24 -5.68 -11.96 45.41
N ALA A 25 -6.01 -12.77 46.41
CA ALA A 25 -5.65 -12.52 47.80
C ALA A 25 -4.43 -13.38 48.13
N LYS A 26 -3.34 -12.69 48.49
CA LYS A 26 -2.04 -13.18 49.00
C LYS A 26 -0.98 -13.57 47.97
N ALA A 27 -0.32 -12.54 47.46
CA ALA A 27 1.08 -12.29 47.82
C ALA A 27 1.26 -10.77 47.97
N GLN A 28 1.18 -10.28 49.21
CA GLN A 28 1.58 -8.92 49.54
C GLN A 28 3.11 -8.90 49.62
N ALA A 29 3.74 -8.97 48.45
CA ALA A 29 5.08 -8.43 48.27
C ALA A 29 4.93 -6.91 48.14
N ASP A 30 5.89 -6.15 48.68
CA ASP A 30 5.91 -4.68 48.64
C ASP A 30 5.64 -4.15 47.21
N PHE A 31 4.38 -3.78 46.98
CA PHE A 31 3.94 -3.00 45.84
C PHE A 31 4.20 -1.55 46.26
N GLN A 32 5.39 -1.05 45.96
CA GLN A 32 5.75 0.36 46.11
C GLN A 32 6.54 0.78 44.88
N ASN A 33 6.15 1.92 44.30
CA ASN A 33 6.85 2.57 43.19
C ASN A 33 6.94 1.68 41.94
N LYS A 34 5.79 1.22 41.44
CA LYS A 34 5.65 0.40 40.24
C LYS A 34 4.59 0.93 39.27
N LEU A 35 4.87 0.74 37.99
CA LEU A 35 3.96 0.97 36.87
C LEU A 35 3.80 -0.35 36.11
N ILE A 36 2.57 -0.80 35.96
CA ILE A 36 2.24 -2.09 35.35
C ILE A 36 1.33 -1.87 34.16
N PHE A 37 1.63 -2.57 33.07
CA PHE A 37 0.78 -2.70 31.91
C PHE A 37 0.44 -4.18 31.69
N ASP A 38 -0.84 -4.48 31.60
CA ASP A 38 -1.34 -5.80 31.21
C ASP A 38 -2.19 -5.62 29.95
N TYR A 39 -1.65 -6.08 28.84
CA TYR A 39 -2.13 -5.77 27.49
C TYR A 39 -2.57 -7.04 26.79
N ASP A 40 -3.81 -7.08 26.29
CA ASP A 40 -4.38 -8.21 25.52
C ASP A 40 -4.99 -7.70 24.20
N LYS A 41 -4.12 -7.11 23.36
CA LYS A 41 -4.41 -6.54 22.02
C LYS A 41 -5.42 -5.40 21.96
N ASN A 42 -6.65 -5.65 22.39
CA ASN A 42 -7.73 -4.66 22.37
C ASN A 42 -7.84 -3.91 23.69
N ASP A 43 -7.50 -4.56 24.79
CA ASP A 43 -7.63 -4.01 26.14
C ASP A 43 -6.26 -3.75 26.75
N LEU A 44 -6.10 -2.58 27.34
CA LEU A 44 -4.93 -2.21 28.13
C LEU A 44 -5.36 -1.92 29.57
N PHE A 45 -4.85 -2.71 30.50
CA PHE A 45 -4.91 -2.42 31.93
C PHE A 45 -3.64 -1.70 32.36
N VAL A 46 -3.78 -0.55 32.99
CA VAL A 46 -2.69 0.23 33.57
C VAL A 46 -2.87 0.30 35.07
N SER A 47 -1.82 -0.03 35.83
CA SER A 47 -1.80 0.13 37.28
C SER A 47 -0.57 0.91 37.72
N ILE A 48 -0.77 1.98 38.48
CA ILE A 48 0.27 2.84 39.05
C ILE A 48 0.22 2.70 40.57
N ASP A 49 1.38 2.47 41.18
CA ASP A 49 1.61 2.53 42.61
C ASP A 49 2.83 3.42 42.86
N TYR A 50 2.63 4.62 43.39
CA TYR A 50 3.72 5.57 43.60
C TYR A 50 3.48 6.42 44.84
N ASN A 51 4.46 6.47 45.75
CA ASN A 51 4.39 7.23 46.99
C ASN A 51 3.10 6.99 47.82
N GLY A 52 2.65 5.74 47.88
CA GLY A 52 1.46 5.35 48.64
C GLY A 52 0.12 5.64 47.94
N SER A 53 0.15 6.25 46.75
CA SER A 53 -1.03 6.46 45.91
C SER A 53 -1.14 5.35 44.88
N LYS A 54 -2.33 4.75 44.74
CA LYS A 54 -2.60 3.66 43.81
C LYS A 54 -3.75 3.99 42.87
N LEU A 55 -3.58 3.69 41.58
CA LEU A 55 -4.60 3.79 40.56
C LEU A 55 -4.53 2.58 39.64
N SER A 56 -5.69 2.03 39.28
CA SER A 56 -5.80 1.04 38.22
C SER A 56 -6.94 1.44 37.30
N LEU A 57 -6.73 1.34 35.99
CA LEU A 57 -7.76 1.57 34.98
C LEU A 57 -7.62 0.57 33.83
N GLN A 58 -8.71 0.37 33.11
CA GLN A 58 -8.76 -0.37 31.85
C GLN A 58 -9.22 0.58 30.76
N VAL A 59 -8.56 0.53 29.59
CA VAL A 59 -8.96 1.24 28.38
C VAL A 59 -9.05 0.28 27.20
N ASP A 60 -9.98 0.58 26.28
CA ASP A 60 -10.02 -0.04 24.95
C ASP A 60 -9.07 0.74 24.04
N CYS A 61 -8.05 0.07 23.52
CA CYS A 61 -7.04 0.64 22.62
C CYS A 61 -7.64 1.25 21.35
N ARG A 62 -8.89 0.92 20.97
CA ARG A 62 -9.58 1.52 19.81
C ARG A 62 -10.18 2.88 20.10
N ASN A 63 -10.29 3.26 21.37
CA ASN A 63 -10.94 4.49 21.84
C ASN A 63 -10.00 5.34 22.70
N LEU A 64 -8.73 5.44 22.30
CA LEU A 64 -7.76 6.31 22.95
C LEU A 64 -8.01 7.78 22.58
N ASN A 65 -7.91 8.67 23.58
CA ASN A 65 -8.05 10.11 23.36
C ASN A 65 -6.67 10.75 23.21
N TYR A 66 -6.37 11.25 22.01
CA TYR A 66 -5.12 11.96 21.71
C TYR A 66 -5.35 13.47 21.81
N THR A 67 -4.55 14.15 22.62
CA THR A 67 -4.62 15.60 22.83
C THR A 67 -3.24 16.23 22.52
N PRO A 68 -3.16 17.57 22.35
CA PRO A 68 -1.87 18.25 22.18
C PRO A 68 -0.90 18.07 23.36
N ASP A 69 -1.43 17.74 24.54
CA ASP A 69 -0.64 17.54 25.75
C ASP A 69 -0.21 16.08 25.96
N GLY A 70 -0.77 15.13 25.19
CA GLY A 70 -0.39 13.73 25.20
C GLY A 70 -1.51 12.73 24.91
N VAL A 71 -1.41 11.51 25.45
CA VAL A 71 -2.45 10.47 25.34
C VAL A 71 -3.16 10.34 26.69
N GLU A 72 -4.48 10.59 26.67
CA GLU A 72 -5.33 10.46 27.86
C GLU A 72 -5.91 9.05 27.97
N LEU A 73 -5.66 8.39 29.09
CA LEU A 73 -6.26 7.11 29.43
C LEU A 73 -7.42 7.33 30.40
N GLY A 74 -8.63 7.25 29.88
CA GLY A 74 -9.83 7.63 30.62
C GLY A 74 -9.77 9.09 31.07
N ASN A 75 -10.33 9.40 32.24
CA ASN A 75 -10.36 10.77 32.78
C ASN A 75 -9.27 11.03 33.85
N ASN A 76 -8.30 10.12 34.00
CA ASN A 76 -7.44 10.09 35.19
C ASN A 76 -5.94 10.11 34.91
N ILE A 77 -5.46 9.57 33.78
CA ILE A 77 -4.02 9.50 33.48
C ILE A 77 -3.75 10.20 32.15
N LEU A 78 -2.76 11.08 32.14
CA LEU A 78 -2.19 11.67 30.94
C LEU A 78 -0.76 11.15 30.78
N PHE A 79 -0.49 10.43 29.69
CA PHE A 79 0.87 10.21 29.21
C PHE A 79 1.26 11.45 28.43
N GLY A 80 2.05 12.35 29.02
CA GLY A 80 2.44 13.61 28.40
C GLY A 80 3.91 13.63 27.97
N HIS A 81 4.37 14.77 27.46
CA HIS A 81 5.77 14.97 27.07
C HIS A 81 6.72 14.79 28.27
N GLY A 82 7.53 13.72 28.25
CA GLY A 82 8.55 13.43 29.26
C GLY A 82 8.06 12.85 30.60
N GLN A 83 6.76 12.74 30.84
CA GLN A 83 6.21 12.32 32.14
C GLN A 83 4.79 11.74 32.04
N ILE A 84 4.45 10.87 32.99
CA ILE A 84 3.07 10.44 33.28
C ILE A 84 2.50 11.37 34.34
N ILE A 85 1.32 11.92 34.09
CA ILE A 85 0.60 12.79 35.01
C ILE A 85 -0.68 12.10 35.46
N TRP A 86 -0.90 12.06 36.77
CA TRP A 86 -2.14 11.59 37.38
C TRP A 86 -2.45 12.46 38.61
N ASN A 87 -3.58 13.18 38.58
CA ASN A 87 -3.91 14.18 39.60
C ASN A 87 -2.74 15.17 39.81
N ASP A 88 -2.24 15.32 41.05
CA ASP A 88 -1.08 16.15 41.40
C ASP A 88 0.26 15.38 41.35
N ILE A 89 0.26 14.13 40.85
CA ILE A 89 1.44 13.27 40.77
C ILE A 89 2.01 13.33 39.36
N SER A 90 3.30 13.63 39.26
CA SER A 90 4.09 13.50 38.03
C SER A 90 5.20 12.47 38.20
N ILE A 91 5.28 11.55 37.24
CA ILE A 91 6.30 10.50 37.15
C ILE A 91 7.09 10.71 35.84
N PRO A 92 8.29 11.29 35.91
CA PRO A 92 9.17 11.42 34.74
C PRO A 92 9.54 10.07 34.15
N TYR A 93 9.56 9.95 32.82
CA TYR A 93 9.85 8.67 32.15
C TYR A 93 11.27 8.16 32.42
N ASN A 94 12.23 9.05 32.67
CA ASN A 94 13.61 8.69 33.00
C ASN A 94 13.79 8.01 34.37
N LEU A 95 12.72 7.89 35.16
CA LEU A 95 12.68 7.10 36.38
C LEU A 95 12.20 5.66 36.14
N LEU A 96 11.66 5.36 34.96
CA LEU A 96 11.14 4.03 34.64
C LEU A 96 12.28 3.08 34.29
N GLU A 97 12.22 1.86 34.83
CA GLU A 97 13.11 0.76 34.49
C GLU A 97 12.28 -0.51 34.35
N GLN A 98 12.40 -1.17 33.20
CA GLN A 98 11.74 -2.45 32.95
C GLN A 98 12.29 -3.49 33.93
N GLU A 99 11.43 -4.03 34.80
CA GLU A 99 11.82 -4.99 35.86
C GLU A 99 11.38 -6.42 35.52
N LYS A 100 10.17 -6.57 34.97
CA LYS A 100 9.63 -7.87 34.59
C LYS A 100 8.79 -7.80 33.32
N LEU A 101 9.07 -8.72 32.40
CA LEU A 101 8.29 -8.98 31.22
C LEU A 101 7.79 -10.42 31.31
N SER A 102 6.49 -10.63 31.21
CA SER A 102 5.89 -11.96 31.34
C SER A 102 4.83 -12.16 30.28
N ARG A 103 5.06 -13.16 29.46
CA ARG A 103 4.10 -13.62 28.47
C ARG A 103 3.06 -14.50 29.13
N ILE A 104 1.80 -14.07 29.10
CA ILE A 104 0.69 -14.85 29.66
C ILE A 104 0.11 -15.76 28.56
N THR A 105 -0.04 -15.24 27.33
CA THR A 105 -0.47 -15.99 26.14
C THR A 105 0.26 -15.48 24.89
N ASP A 106 -0.10 -15.99 23.71
CA ASP A 106 0.41 -15.45 22.43
C ASP A 106 -0.05 -14.01 22.13
N SER A 107 -1.10 -13.53 22.81
CA SER A 107 -1.69 -12.20 22.61
C SER A 107 -1.59 -11.29 23.83
N ARG A 108 -1.34 -11.85 25.02
CA ARG A 108 -1.36 -11.12 26.29
C ARG A 108 0.02 -11.02 26.92
N VAL A 109 0.43 -9.80 27.21
CA VAL A 109 1.72 -9.48 27.84
C VAL A 109 1.52 -8.67 29.10
N TYR A 110 2.25 -9.07 30.14
CA TYR A 110 2.36 -8.36 31.40
C TYR A 110 3.74 -7.72 31.48
N MET A 111 3.76 -6.40 31.65
CA MET A 111 4.95 -5.57 31.72
C MET A 111 4.95 -4.84 33.06
N GLU A 112 6.08 -4.89 33.75
CA GLU A 112 6.28 -4.24 35.04
C GLU A 112 7.50 -3.34 34.96
N PHE A 113 7.28 -2.07 35.25
CA PHE A 113 8.30 -1.03 35.32
C PHE A 113 8.44 -0.59 36.78
N LYS A 114 9.66 -0.61 37.28
CA LYS A 114 10.02 -0.02 38.56
C LYS A 114 10.20 1.49 38.38
N ILE A 115 9.65 2.28 39.29
CA ILE A 115 9.83 3.73 39.36
C ILE A 115 10.98 4.00 40.35
N LYS A 116 12.10 4.50 39.85
CA LYS A 116 13.29 4.83 40.65
C LYS A 116 13.09 6.12 41.44
N ASP A 117 13.70 6.21 42.62
CA ASP A 117 13.70 7.45 43.42
C ASP A 117 14.56 8.55 42.78
N ALA A 118 15.51 8.18 41.92
CA ALA A 118 16.38 9.09 41.19
C ALA A 118 16.85 8.46 39.86
N PRO A 119 17.14 9.28 38.83
CA PRO A 119 17.65 8.77 37.56
C PRO A 119 19.03 8.13 37.72
N SER A 120 19.34 7.17 36.85
CA SER A 120 20.64 6.51 36.83
C SER A 120 21.76 7.51 36.57
N ARG A 121 22.84 7.48 37.38
CA ARG A 121 24.01 8.36 37.23
C ARG A 121 25.04 7.85 36.21
N SER A 122 24.71 6.83 35.41
CA SER A 122 25.61 6.33 34.36
C SER A 122 25.85 7.41 33.31
N ARG A 123 27.12 7.58 32.89
CA ARG A 123 27.48 8.49 31.78
C ARG A 123 26.95 8.04 30.43
N ILE A 124 26.61 6.75 30.28
CA ILE A 124 26.02 6.17 29.08
C ILE A 124 24.75 5.43 29.52
N PRO A 125 23.56 5.91 29.15
CA PRO A 125 22.31 5.19 29.41
C PRO A 125 22.35 3.82 28.74
N ARG A 126 21.87 2.79 29.44
CA ARG A 126 21.71 1.46 28.84
C ARG A 126 20.46 1.45 27.96
N ASP A 127 19.36 1.91 28.53
CA ASP A 127 18.05 2.00 27.88
C ASP A 127 17.88 3.38 27.23
N VAL A 128 17.09 3.43 26.17
CA VAL A 128 16.65 4.66 25.51
C VAL A 128 15.18 4.84 25.79
N ILE A 129 14.81 5.99 26.33
CA ILE A 129 13.41 6.35 26.59
C ILE A 129 13.10 7.63 25.84
N ASN A 130 12.07 7.58 25.01
CA ASN A 130 11.61 8.67 24.17
C ASN A 130 10.09 8.85 24.30
N SER A 131 9.59 10.06 24.02
CA SER A 131 8.16 10.33 24.13
C SER A 131 7.72 11.49 23.23
N PHE A 132 6.61 11.31 22.50
CA PHE A 132 5.92 12.31 21.69
C PHE A 132 6.74 12.96 20.58
N GLU A 133 7.93 12.41 20.31
CA GLU A 133 8.75 12.66 19.14
C GLU A 133 9.03 11.30 18.49
N PRO A 134 9.20 11.17 17.17
CA PRO A 134 9.56 9.89 16.57
C PRO A 134 10.89 9.35 17.14
N LEU A 135 10.94 8.07 17.53
CA LEU A 135 12.19 7.44 17.93
C LEU A 135 12.84 6.76 16.71
N ILE A 136 13.97 7.31 16.26
CA ILE A 136 14.74 6.74 15.16
C ILE A 136 15.99 6.04 15.72
N ILE A 137 16.11 4.75 15.41
CA ILE A 137 17.30 3.95 15.70
C ILE A 137 18.04 3.76 14.37
N ASP A 138 18.95 4.69 14.07
CA ASP A 138 19.74 4.70 12.84
C ASP A 138 20.56 3.43 12.63
N SER A 139 20.95 3.13 11.39
CA SER A 139 21.69 1.91 11.02
C SER A 139 23.03 1.73 11.76
N ASP A 140 23.66 2.84 12.19
CA ASP A 140 24.90 2.83 12.97
C ASP A 140 24.67 2.90 14.49
N ARG A 141 23.41 3.02 14.92
CA ARG A 141 23.03 3.13 16.32
C ARG A 141 22.78 1.75 16.93
N PHE A 142 23.46 1.51 18.06
CA PHE A 142 23.27 0.34 18.90
C PHE A 142 22.67 0.72 20.26
N VAL A 143 21.43 0.31 20.51
CA VAL A 143 20.77 0.46 21.81
C VAL A 143 21.16 -0.73 22.70
N ARG A 144 21.85 -0.44 23.82
CA ARG A 144 22.45 -1.46 24.69
C ARG A 144 21.44 -2.20 25.58
N GLY A 145 20.27 -1.61 25.80
CA GLY A 145 19.22 -2.17 26.62
C GLY A 145 17.87 -2.05 25.93
N ASP A 146 16.85 -1.70 26.70
CA ASP A 146 15.51 -1.53 26.15
C ASP A 146 15.38 -0.20 25.41
N ALA A 147 14.61 -0.21 24.32
CA ALA A 147 14.13 0.99 23.66
C ALA A 147 12.65 1.17 24.01
N ILE A 148 12.31 2.28 24.66
CA ILE A 148 10.95 2.59 25.11
C ILE A 148 10.51 3.89 24.44
N ASN A 149 9.44 3.84 23.68
CA ASN A 149 8.82 4.99 23.04
C ASN A 149 7.36 5.14 23.47
N ILE A 150 6.90 6.38 23.61
CA ILE A 150 5.56 6.70 24.12
C ILE A 150 4.91 7.78 23.26
N GLY A 151 3.72 7.52 22.71
CA GLY A 151 2.87 8.51 22.05
C GLY A 151 3.30 8.91 20.64
N SER A 152 4.23 8.17 20.02
CA SER A 152 4.75 8.43 18.67
C SER A 152 5.19 7.15 17.98
N GLU A 153 5.56 7.25 16.70
CA GLU A 153 6.07 6.13 15.91
C GLU A 153 7.56 5.85 16.21
N VAL A 154 7.98 4.62 15.90
CA VAL A 154 9.36 4.16 16.06
C VAL A 154 9.87 3.58 14.74
N ASP A 155 11.02 4.05 14.28
CA ASP A 155 11.70 3.51 13.11
C ASP A 155 13.04 2.88 13.51
N ILE A 156 13.20 1.59 13.17
CA ILE A 156 14.39 0.82 13.52
C ILE A 156 15.14 0.43 12.25
N TYR A 157 16.32 1.02 12.06
CA TYR A 157 17.31 0.67 11.04
C TYR A 157 18.52 -0.05 11.66
N GLY A 158 18.86 0.28 12.91
CA GLY A 158 19.98 -0.27 13.65
C GLY A 158 19.64 -1.47 14.53
N GLU A 159 20.33 -1.58 15.67
CA GLU A 159 20.23 -2.74 16.56
C GLU A 159 19.76 -2.36 17.97
N VAL A 160 18.80 -3.12 18.50
CA VAL A 160 18.33 -3.10 19.90
C VAL A 160 18.72 -4.40 20.58
N SER A 161 19.55 -4.29 21.63
CA SER A 161 20.11 -5.45 22.32
C SER A 161 19.14 -6.18 23.22
N ASP A 162 18.14 -5.50 23.78
CA ASP A 162 17.09 -6.10 24.61
C ASP A 162 15.73 -5.87 23.93
N ASN A 163 14.71 -5.36 24.62
CA ASN A 163 13.34 -5.26 24.09
C ASN A 163 13.03 -3.89 23.50
N MET A 164 12.05 -3.86 22.60
CA MET A 164 11.45 -2.63 22.06
C MET A 164 10.01 -2.50 22.55
N PHE A 165 9.69 -1.42 23.25
CA PHE A 165 8.35 -1.08 23.70
C PHE A 165 7.87 0.21 23.04
N CYS A 166 6.80 0.17 22.27
CA CYS A 166 6.12 1.37 21.78
C CYS A 166 4.72 1.44 22.36
N PHE A 167 4.43 2.47 23.14
CA PHE A 167 3.11 2.71 23.71
C PHE A 167 2.38 3.76 22.87
N PHE A 168 1.17 3.45 22.42
CA PHE A 168 0.28 4.37 21.69
C PHE A 168 0.84 4.86 20.34
N GLY A 169 1.71 4.08 19.71
CA GLY A 169 2.25 4.34 18.39
C GLY A 169 2.70 3.06 17.68
N ASP A 170 3.02 3.19 16.40
CA ASP A 170 3.42 2.07 15.56
C ASP A 170 4.95 1.85 15.62
N VAL A 171 5.41 0.61 15.34
CA VAL A 171 6.84 0.28 15.18
C VAL A 171 7.10 -0.18 13.75
N THR A 172 8.05 0.43 13.07
CA THR A 172 8.50 0.04 11.73
C THR A 172 9.93 -0.47 11.80
N MET A 173 10.12 -1.73 11.40
CA MET A 173 11.45 -2.35 11.29
C MET A 173 11.89 -2.35 9.83
N HIS A 174 12.99 -1.67 9.55
CA HIS A 174 13.56 -1.48 8.21
C HIS A 174 14.59 -2.57 7.88
N THR A 175 15.12 -2.55 6.65
CA THR A 175 16.08 -3.53 6.13
C THR A 175 17.29 -3.71 7.04
N ASN A 176 17.69 -4.96 7.32
CA ASN A 176 18.83 -5.33 8.19
C ASN A 176 18.74 -4.87 9.66
N SER A 177 17.63 -4.29 10.10
CA SER A 177 17.44 -3.95 11.51
C SER A 177 17.37 -5.21 12.38
N LEU A 178 17.82 -5.10 13.62
CA LEU A 178 17.88 -6.24 14.56
C LEU A 178 17.33 -5.86 15.92
N VAL A 179 16.35 -6.61 16.42
CA VAL A 179 15.93 -6.56 17.83
C VAL A 179 16.16 -7.94 18.45
N ARG A 180 17.00 -8.01 19.48
CA ARG A 180 17.33 -9.30 20.11
C ARG A 180 16.29 -9.77 21.12
N GLY A 181 15.53 -8.86 21.72
CA GLY A 181 14.42 -9.16 22.63
C GLY A 181 13.07 -9.17 21.94
N ASP A 182 12.02 -8.92 22.72
CA ASP A 182 10.66 -8.80 22.21
C ASP A 182 10.41 -7.40 21.62
N VAL A 183 9.53 -7.30 20.61
CA VAL A 183 9.03 -6.01 20.09
C VAL A 183 7.53 -5.91 20.38
N ILE A 184 7.15 -4.91 21.17
CA ILE A 184 5.80 -4.79 21.75
C ILE A 184 5.24 -3.42 21.41
N ALA A 185 4.21 -3.37 20.56
CA ALA A 185 3.41 -2.19 20.27
C ALA A 185 2.09 -2.25 21.04
N VAL A 186 2.01 -1.50 22.15
CA VAL A 186 0.84 -1.41 23.01
C VAL A 186 -0.14 -0.41 22.42
N CYS A 187 -1.34 -0.88 22.07
CA CYS A 187 -2.32 -0.10 21.31
C CYS A 187 -1.76 0.48 19.99
N GLY A 188 -0.86 -0.27 19.34
CA GLY A 188 -0.23 0.10 18.08
C GLY A 188 0.03 -1.12 17.21
N ARG A 189 0.53 -0.88 16.01
CA ARG A 189 0.87 -1.90 15.01
C ARG A 189 2.37 -2.02 14.84
N VAL A 190 2.81 -3.12 14.25
CA VAL A 190 4.21 -3.27 13.86
C VAL A 190 4.30 -3.72 12.42
N TYR A 191 5.14 -3.02 11.67
CA TYR A 191 5.48 -3.30 10.29
C TYR A 191 6.92 -3.81 10.25
N ARG A 192 7.14 -4.89 9.51
CA ARG A 192 8.44 -5.54 9.45
C ARG A 192 8.87 -5.75 8.01
N HIS A 193 10.05 -5.24 7.66
CA HIS A 193 10.75 -5.58 6.43
C HIS A 193 11.25 -7.03 6.48
N GLU A 194 11.23 -7.74 5.36
CA GLU A 194 11.58 -9.17 5.28
C GLU A 194 12.99 -9.49 5.83
N ASP A 195 13.97 -8.63 5.54
CA ASP A 195 15.36 -8.78 5.97
C ASP A 195 15.66 -8.35 7.41
N SER A 196 14.69 -7.76 8.11
CA SER A 196 14.88 -7.40 9.52
C SER A 196 14.82 -8.66 10.41
N GLN A 197 15.44 -8.62 11.59
CA GLN A 197 15.53 -9.76 12.50
C GLN A 197 14.95 -9.42 13.88
N VAL A 198 14.06 -10.29 14.37
CA VAL A 198 13.58 -10.26 15.76
C VAL A 198 13.84 -11.64 16.36
N TYR A 199 14.66 -11.73 17.41
CA TYR A 199 14.92 -13.00 18.09
C TYR A 199 13.86 -13.34 19.13
N GLY A 200 13.23 -12.33 19.72
CA GLY A 200 12.10 -12.50 20.63
C GLY A 200 10.77 -12.65 19.88
N ASN A 201 9.70 -12.40 20.61
CA ASN A 201 8.35 -12.35 20.10
C ASN A 201 8.00 -10.95 19.67
N ILE A 202 6.99 -10.90 18.84
CA ILE A 202 6.43 -9.64 18.44
C ILE A 202 4.99 -9.63 19.01
N ILE A 203 4.58 -8.57 19.75
CA ILE A 203 3.20 -8.34 20.30
C ILE A 203 2.56 -6.98 19.88
N SER A 204 1.38 -6.97 19.21
CA SER A 204 0.70 -5.79 18.62
C SER A 204 -0.83 -5.96 18.56
N GLN A 205 -1.57 -4.87 18.35
CA GLN A 205 -3.05 -4.84 18.36
C GLN A 205 -3.67 -5.70 17.24
N GLU A 206 -3.20 -5.52 16.02
CA GLU A 206 -3.46 -6.39 14.87
C GLU A 206 -2.15 -7.15 14.58
N GLY A 207 -2.19 -8.48 14.40
CA GLY A 207 -0.97 -9.29 14.28
C GLY A 207 -0.02 -8.80 13.18
N TRP A 208 1.26 -9.20 13.26
CA TRP A 208 2.35 -8.78 12.36
C TRP A 208 1.95 -8.88 10.90
N GLU A 209 2.06 -7.77 10.19
CA GLU A 209 1.96 -7.76 8.75
C GLU A 209 3.37 -7.76 8.16
N GLU A 210 3.69 -8.76 7.32
CA GLU A 210 4.76 -8.62 6.32
C GLU A 210 4.43 -7.40 5.49
N GLY A 211 5.14 -6.31 5.77
CA GLY A 211 4.88 -4.99 5.24
C GLY A 211 5.50 -4.88 3.86
N GLY A 212 4.68 -5.12 2.83
CA GLY A 212 4.79 -4.36 1.60
C GLY A 212 4.66 -2.87 1.94
N ARG A 213 5.57 -2.08 1.37
CA ARG A 213 5.93 -0.68 1.58
C ARG A 213 4.78 0.33 1.78
N LYS A 214 4.29 0.70 2.96
CA LYS A 214 3.38 1.87 3.09
C LYS A 214 3.97 3.17 2.47
N PHE A 215 3.78 3.39 1.17
CA PHE A 215 3.79 4.67 0.47
C PHE A 215 2.54 5.44 0.87
N GLY A 216 2.57 5.87 2.13
CA GLY A 216 1.54 6.65 2.78
C GLY A 216 2.17 7.31 4.00
N ARG A 217 3.16 8.18 3.73
CA ARG A 217 3.72 9.20 4.64
C ARG A 217 3.92 8.74 6.09
N ALA A 218 4.96 7.96 6.34
CA ALA A 218 5.80 8.26 7.49
C ALA A 218 6.69 9.43 7.08
N GLU A 219 6.80 10.47 7.90
CA GLU A 219 7.86 11.46 7.75
C GLU A 219 9.20 10.76 8.06
N GLY A 220 9.80 10.12 7.06
CA GLY A 220 11.16 9.62 7.17
C GLY A 220 12.10 10.78 7.44
N PHE A 221 12.87 10.73 8.52
CA PHE A 221 14.06 11.58 8.64
C PHE A 221 15.25 10.71 8.28
N GLY A 222 15.50 10.59 6.97
CA GLY A 222 16.59 9.77 6.44
C GLY A 222 16.97 10.17 5.02
N ARG A 223 18.23 9.89 4.66
CA ARG A 223 18.72 9.91 3.28
C ARG A 223 19.06 8.49 2.90
N GLU A 224 18.39 7.96 1.89
CA GLU A 224 18.67 6.63 1.39
C GLU A 224 19.38 6.73 0.03
N ILE A 225 20.38 5.88 -0.18
CA ILE A 225 20.91 5.62 -1.51
C ILE A 225 20.78 4.13 -1.79
N SER A 226 20.09 3.79 -2.87
CA SER A 226 19.86 2.41 -3.26
C SER A 226 20.20 2.18 -4.72
N LEU A 227 20.86 1.06 -5.00
CA LEU A 227 21.11 0.58 -6.36
C LEU A 227 20.20 -0.63 -6.57
N LYS A 228 19.23 -0.49 -7.49
CA LYS A 228 18.19 -1.48 -7.71
C LYS A 228 18.31 -2.04 -9.14
N PRO A 229 18.65 -3.32 -9.31
CA PRO A 229 18.48 -3.98 -10.59
C PRO A 229 16.99 -4.25 -10.85
N ALA A 230 16.57 -4.11 -12.09
CA ALA A 230 15.23 -4.48 -12.56
C ALA A 230 15.33 -5.27 -13.87
N LEU A 231 14.32 -6.11 -14.07
CA LEU A 231 14.18 -6.93 -15.27
C LEU A 231 12.71 -6.90 -15.68
N ASP A 232 12.48 -6.70 -16.97
CA ASP A 232 11.16 -6.84 -17.59
C ASP A 232 11.24 -7.78 -18.80
N TYR A 233 10.09 -8.30 -19.21
CA TYR A 233 9.95 -9.11 -20.41
C TYR A 233 8.64 -8.82 -21.13
N ASN A 234 8.71 -8.24 -22.32
CA ASN A 234 7.52 -7.92 -23.12
C ASN A 234 7.77 -8.15 -24.61
N ARG A 235 6.71 -8.12 -25.41
CA ARG A 235 6.80 -8.53 -26.81
C ARG A 235 7.53 -7.55 -27.73
N VAL A 236 7.81 -6.33 -27.29
CA VAL A 236 8.48 -5.30 -28.11
C VAL A 236 9.94 -5.14 -27.73
N ASP A 237 10.27 -5.20 -26.45
CA ASP A 237 11.65 -5.10 -25.95
C ASP A 237 12.34 -6.46 -25.81
N GLY A 238 11.57 -7.55 -25.75
CA GLY A 238 12.07 -8.85 -25.35
C GLY A 238 12.51 -8.84 -23.90
N LEU A 239 13.70 -9.37 -23.63
CA LEU A 239 14.36 -9.17 -22.34
C LEU A 239 14.78 -7.71 -22.22
N TYR A 240 14.36 -7.05 -21.15
CA TYR A 240 14.83 -5.72 -20.76
C TYR A 240 15.55 -5.82 -19.42
N LEU A 241 16.78 -5.31 -19.37
CA LEU A 241 17.58 -5.24 -18.14
C LEU A 241 17.86 -3.78 -17.82
N GLU A 242 17.52 -3.37 -16.60
CA GLU A 242 17.76 -2.02 -16.09
C GLU A 242 18.49 -2.06 -14.76
N THR A 243 19.26 -1.02 -14.49
CA THR A 243 19.68 -0.68 -13.14
C THR A 243 19.39 0.78 -12.90
N PHE A 244 18.91 1.11 -11.71
CA PHE A 244 18.71 2.49 -11.31
C PHE A 244 19.29 2.77 -9.93
N LEU A 245 19.88 3.96 -9.82
CA LEU A 245 20.33 4.57 -8.60
C LEU A 245 19.23 5.51 -8.11
N GLU A 246 18.76 5.29 -6.89
CA GLU A 246 17.75 6.12 -6.23
C GLU A 246 18.39 6.76 -5.00
N TYR A 247 18.36 8.08 -4.95
CA TYR A 247 18.70 8.88 -3.79
C TYR A 247 17.43 9.58 -3.31
N GLU A 248 16.97 9.25 -2.11
CA GLU A 248 15.76 9.81 -1.53
C GLU A 248 16.14 10.65 -0.31
N ASP A 249 15.66 11.90 -0.24
CA ASP A 249 15.79 12.75 0.94
C ASP A 249 14.42 13.15 1.49
N ASP A 250 13.93 12.35 2.43
CA ASP A 250 12.62 12.56 3.05
C ASP A 250 12.58 13.82 3.94
N THR A 251 13.75 14.38 4.30
CA THR A 251 13.84 15.60 5.09
C THR A 251 13.44 16.86 4.30
N GLY A 252 13.41 16.77 2.95
CA GLY A 252 13.14 17.91 2.08
C GLY A 252 14.26 18.96 2.09
N VAL A 253 15.46 18.65 2.59
CA VAL A 253 16.62 19.57 2.60
C VAL A 253 17.35 19.56 1.26
N PHE A 254 17.49 18.38 0.67
CA PHE A 254 18.07 18.13 -0.65
C PHE A 254 17.02 17.54 -1.58
N PRO A 255 17.24 17.65 -2.90
CA PRO A 255 16.38 17.01 -3.88
C PRO A 255 16.61 15.50 -3.90
N SER A 256 15.53 14.74 -4.10
CA SER A 256 15.57 13.33 -4.43
C SER A 256 15.89 13.15 -5.91
N PHE A 257 16.61 12.08 -6.26
CA PHE A 257 17.01 11.76 -7.63
C PHE A 257 16.82 10.29 -7.94
N ILE A 258 16.38 9.99 -9.16
CA ILE A 258 16.42 8.65 -9.72
C ILE A 258 17.18 8.70 -11.04
N VAL A 259 18.19 7.85 -11.18
CA VAL A 259 19.01 7.71 -12.40
C VAL A 259 18.98 6.26 -12.83
N GLY A 260 18.28 5.97 -13.92
CA GLY A 260 18.15 4.64 -14.50
C GLY A 260 18.78 4.53 -15.87
N VAL A 261 19.41 3.39 -16.15
CA VAL A 261 19.90 3.00 -17.47
C VAL A 261 19.58 1.54 -17.71
N GLY A 262 19.02 1.25 -18.87
CA GLY A 262 18.65 -0.11 -19.25
C GLY A 262 18.83 -0.37 -20.73
N TYR A 263 18.80 -1.64 -21.11
CA TYR A 263 18.90 -2.06 -22.50
C TYR A 263 17.81 -3.07 -22.84
N ALA A 264 17.02 -2.74 -23.87
CA ALA A 264 15.99 -3.60 -24.44
C ALA A 264 16.60 -4.38 -25.61
N PHE A 265 16.71 -5.70 -25.44
CA PHE A 265 17.55 -6.52 -26.31
C PHE A 265 16.94 -6.77 -27.69
N GLU A 266 15.63 -6.92 -27.81
CA GLU A 266 14.96 -7.18 -29.11
C GLU A 266 14.66 -5.89 -29.85
N ALA A 267 14.32 -4.82 -29.13
CA ALA A 267 14.20 -3.48 -29.72
C ALA A 267 15.55 -2.89 -30.15
N GLU A 268 16.67 -3.46 -29.67
CA GLU A 268 18.04 -2.92 -29.84
C GLU A 268 18.14 -1.45 -29.40
N ARG A 269 17.57 -1.14 -28.22
CA ARG A 269 17.42 0.23 -27.72
C ARG A 269 17.98 0.40 -26.31
N LEU A 270 18.81 1.43 -26.15
CA LEU A 270 19.19 1.94 -24.83
C LEU A 270 18.03 2.78 -24.28
N ARG A 271 17.60 2.45 -23.06
CA ARG A 271 16.61 3.19 -22.28
C ARG A 271 17.32 3.96 -21.16
N TYR A 272 16.78 5.10 -20.79
CA TYR A 272 17.29 5.88 -19.66
C TYR A 272 16.16 6.67 -19.01
N ARG A 273 16.34 6.95 -17.73
CA ARG A 273 15.50 7.85 -16.95
C ARG A 273 16.36 8.67 -16.00
N LEU A 274 16.11 9.97 -15.96
CA LEU A 274 16.65 10.88 -14.96
C LEU A 274 15.48 11.65 -14.37
N GLU A 275 15.26 11.48 -13.08
CA GLU A 275 14.16 12.11 -12.35
C GLU A 275 14.74 12.87 -11.18
N ALA A 276 14.21 14.06 -10.93
CA ALA A 276 14.57 14.89 -9.79
C ALA A 276 13.32 15.50 -9.20
N SER A 277 13.17 15.45 -7.88
CA SER A 277 12.09 16.16 -7.19
C SER A 277 12.59 16.79 -5.90
N GLN A 278 11.94 17.86 -5.48
CA GLN A 278 12.29 18.55 -4.23
C GLN A 278 11.03 18.80 -3.44
N LYS A 279 10.84 18.09 -2.34
CA LYS A 279 9.73 18.34 -1.43
C LYS A 279 10.05 19.52 -0.52
N PHE A 280 9.11 20.45 -0.42
CA PHE A 280 9.13 21.57 0.51
C PHE A 280 7.91 21.51 1.42
N MET A 281 8.11 21.67 2.73
CA MET A 281 7.04 21.59 3.75
C MET A 281 6.42 20.19 3.86
N ASN A 282 5.81 19.88 5.01
CA ASN A 282 5.29 18.53 5.25
C ASN A 282 3.76 18.42 5.14
N TYR A 283 3.02 19.34 5.77
CA TYR A 283 1.56 19.28 5.84
C TYR A 283 0.85 19.80 4.58
N PHE A 284 1.47 20.77 3.91
CA PHE A 284 1.09 21.29 2.59
C PHE A 284 2.31 21.20 1.67
N ALA A 285 2.74 19.97 1.36
CA ALA A 285 4.00 19.79 0.67
C ALA A 285 3.89 20.27 -0.78
N LEU A 286 4.86 21.09 -1.18
CA LEU A 286 5.05 21.51 -2.56
C LEU A 286 6.25 20.75 -3.11
N GLU A 287 6.08 20.09 -4.24
CA GLU A 287 7.11 19.24 -4.83
C GLU A 287 7.26 19.57 -6.33
N PRO A 288 8.09 20.56 -6.70
CA PRO A 288 8.56 20.65 -8.08
C PRO A 288 9.34 19.39 -8.44
N HIS A 289 9.09 18.89 -9.64
CA HIS A 289 9.75 17.72 -10.17
C HIS A 289 10.07 17.89 -11.66
N GLY A 290 11.01 17.09 -12.13
CA GLY A 290 11.38 17.03 -13.53
C GLY A 290 11.90 15.67 -13.90
N ARG A 291 11.65 15.26 -15.15
CA ARG A 291 12.02 13.95 -15.68
C ARG A 291 12.56 14.10 -17.09
N ILE A 292 13.59 13.32 -17.43
CA ILE A 292 14.12 13.16 -18.79
C ILE A 292 14.22 11.68 -19.04
N TYR A 293 13.66 11.19 -20.14
CA TYR A 293 13.52 9.76 -20.35
C TYR A 293 13.55 9.36 -21.83
N ARG A 294 13.92 8.10 -22.05
CA ARG A 294 13.57 7.30 -23.22
C ARG A 294 13.06 5.97 -22.70
N GLU A 295 11.77 5.71 -22.86
CA GLU A 295 11.07 4.58 -22.26
C GLU A 295 10.16 3.85 -23.27
N THR A 296 9.82 2.62 -22.94
CA THR A 296 8.76 1.86 -23.61
C THR A 296 7.45 2.18 -22.88
N ALA A 297 6.62 3.03 -23.47
CA ALA A 297 5.41 3.55 -22.86
C ALA A 297 4.17 2.71 -23.22
N THR A 298 3.16 2.76 -22.35
CA THR A 298 1.84 2.13 -22.55
C THR A 298 0.77 2.91 -21.79
N GLU A 299 -0.49 2.85 -22.23
CA GLU A 299 -1.66 3.36 -21.49
C GLU A 299 -2.40 2.24 -20.73
N ASP A 300 -1.84 1.02 -20.69
CA ASP A 300 -2.53 -0.19 -20.21
C ASP A 300 -2.19 -0.59 -18.77
N ASP A 301 -1.55 0.29 -18.00
CA ASP A 301 -1.19 -0.01 -16.60
C ASP A 301 -2.40 -0.34 -15.73
N TRP A 302 -3.53 0.34 -15.96
CA TRP A 302 -4.80 0.08 -15.27
C TRP A 302 -5.50 -1.21 -15.74
N PHE A 303 -5.11 -1.72 -16.92
CA PHE A 303 -5.66 -2.93 -17.53
C PHE A 303 -4.95 -4.18 -16.97
N VAL A 304 -3.61 -4.21 -17.08
CA VAL A 304 -2.75 -5.26 -16.51
C VAL A 304 -1.44 -4.61 -16.06
N PRO A 305 -1.02 -4.72 -14.78
CA PRO A 305 0.25 -4.20 -14.28
C PRO A 305 1.50 -4.79 -14.94
N GLU A 306 2.63 -4.08 -14.89
CA GLU A 306 3.83 -4.40 -15.69
C GLU A 306 4.39 -5.76 -15.32
N TYR A 307 4.64 -5.98 -14.04
CA TYR A 307 5.14 -7.26 -13.53
C TYR A 307 4.19 -8.42 -13.85
N GLU A 308 2.87 -8.18 -13.82
CA GLU A 308 1.88 -9.21 -14.14
C GLU A 308 1.94 -9.56 -15.62
N ASN A 309 2.02 -8.56 -16.49
CA ASN A 309 2.19 -8.74 -17.93
C ASN A 309 3.52 -9.44 -18.24
N ALA A 310 4.60 -9.08 -17.56
CA ALA A 310 5.93 -9.68 -17.74
C ALA A 310 5.93 -11.17 -17.40
N ILE A 311 5.29 -11.53 -16.28
CA ILE A 311 5.10 -12.92 -15.87
C ILE A 311 4.27 -13.67 -16.92
N MET A 312 3.18 -13.07 -17.41
CA MET A 312 2.33 -13.68 -18.42
C MET A 312 3.06 -13.88 -19.76
N ALA A 313 3.83 -12.89 -20.18
CA ALA A 313 4.63 -12.96 -21.40
C ALA A 313 5.68 -14.05 -21.29
N LEU A 314 6.44 -14.06 -20.19
CA LEU A 314 7.53 -15.02 -19.97
C LEU A 314 7.04 -16.45 -19.76
N ILE A 315 5.94 -16.66 -19.02
CA ILE A 315 5.50 -18.00 -18.61
C ILE A 315 4.53 -18.62 -19.62
N VAL A 316 3.59 -17.85 -20.18
CA VAL A 316 2.50 -18.41 -21.00
C VAL A 316 2.36 -17.79 -22.39
N ASN A 317 3.30 -16.92 -22.79
CA ASN A 317 3.32 -16.28 -24.11
C ASN A 317 2.06 -15.43 -24.38
N GLU A 318 1.62 -14.71 -23.35
CA GLU A 318 0.53 -13.73 -23.45
C GLU A 318 1.05 -12.35 -23.02
N ASP A 319 0.91 -11.39 -23.93
CA ASP A 319 1.21 -9.99 -23.66
C ASP A 319 -0.03 -9.16 -23.98
N PHE A 320 -0.60 -8.56 -22.94
CA PHE A 320 -1.89 -7.91 -22.96
C PHE A 320 -1.80 -6.41 -23.26
N ARG A 321 -0.65 -5.79 -23.02
CA ARG A 321 -0.42 -4.34 -23.16
C ARG A 321 -0.13 -3.97 -24.61
N ASP A 322 -0.31 -2.73 -25.04
CA ASP A 322 0.18 -2.19 -26.31
C ASP A 322 1.19 -1.07 -26.03
N TYR A 323 2.24 -1.04 -26.85
CA TYR A 323 3.45 -0.28 -26.54
C TYR A 323 3.78 0.74 -27.61
N TYR A 324 4.48 1.79 -27.21
CA TYR A 324 5.09 2.75 -28.10
C TYR A 324 6.34 3.35 -27.46
N GLU A 325 7.24 3.87 -28.27
CA GLU A 325 8.44 4.54 -27.76
C GLU A 325 8.09 5.98 -27.40
N LYS A 326 8.59 6.43 -26.25
CA LYS A 326 8.42 7.79 -25.77
C LYS A 326 9.78 8.33 -25.32
N GLU A 327 10.24 9.40 -25.96
CA GLU A 327 11.49 10.08 -25.59
C GLU A 327 11.25 11.57 -25.41
N GLY A 328 11.64 12.11 -24.27
CA GLY A 328 11.35 13.51 -23.99
C GLY A 328 11.73 13.94 -22.59
N GLY A 329 11.06 14.99 -22.15
CA GLY A 329 11.19 15.49 -20.80
C GLY A 329 9.89 16.10 -20.28
N GLU A 330 9.74 16.05 -18.98
CA GLU A 330 8.62 16.57 -18.22
C GLU A 330 9.13 17.50 -17.12
N ILE A 331 8.39 18.59 -16.88
CA ILE A 331 8.51 19.39 -15.67
C ILE A 331 7.14 19.51 -15.03
N GLY A 332 7.08 19.47 -13.72
CA GLY A 332 5.82 19.53 -13.01
C GLY A 332 5.92 20.06 -11.60
N LEU A 333 4.75 20.23 -11.00
CA LEU A 333 4.59 20.71 -9.64
C LEU A 333 3.47 19.93 -8.97
N ARG A 334 3.82 19.19 -7.93
CA ARG A 334 2.89 18.45 -7.09
C ARG A 334 2.59 19.21 -5.81
N PHE A 335 1.31 19.26 -5.44
CA PHE A 335 0.79 19.85 -4.23
C PHE A 335 0.10 18.75 -3.43
N LEU A 336 0.61 18.51 -2.25
CA LEU A 336 0.14 17.51 -1.31
C LEU A 336 -0.62 18.22 -0.18
N VAL A 337 -1.93 17.99 -0.08
CA VAL A 337 -2.81 18.71 0.86
C VAL A 337 -3.38 17.73 1.89
N GLY A 338 -2.96 17.86 3.14
CA GLY A 338 -3.31 16.87 4.18
C GLY A 338 -2.79 15.49 3.79
N SER A 339 -3.31 14.43 4.39
CA SER A 339 -2.85 13.05 4.15
C SER A 339 -3.47 12.36 2.95
N SER A 340 -4.54 12.91 2.36
CA SER A 340 -5.40 12.20 1.41
C SER A 340 -5.51 12.84 0.03
N HIS A 341 -5.01 14.05 -0.18
CA HIS A 341 -5.13 14.74 -1.47
C HIS A 341 -3.76 15.02 -2.10
N SER A 342 -3.66 14.72 -3.41
CA SER A 342 -2.51 15.03 -4.26
C SER A 342 -2.99 15.73 -5.52
N PHE A 343 -2.37 16.84 -5.89
CA PHE A 343 -2.62 17.57 -7.13
C PHE A 343 -1.31 17.72 -7.87
N ASP A 344 -1.22 17.25 -9.11
CA ASP A 344 -0.05 17.38 -9.96
C ASP A 344 -0.39 18.16 -11.23
N LEU A 345 0.45 19.14 -11.56
CA LEU A 345 0.38 19.87 -12.82
C LEU A 345 1.71 19.67 -13.53
N SER A 346 1.68 19.08 -14.72
CA SER A 346 2.89 18.81 -15.50
C SER A 346 2.78 19.30 -16.94
N TYR A 347 3.94 19.61 -17.52
CA TYR A 347 4.11 19.85 -18.94
C TYR A 347 5.21 18.93 -19.46
N SER A 348 4.91 18.17 -20.52
CA SER A 348 5.88 17.32 -21.22
C SER A 348 6.02 17.70 -22.69
N TYR A 349 7.20 17.41 -23.24
CA TYR A 349 7.47 17.47 -24.67
C TYR A 349 8.17 16.17 -25.08
N ASP A 350 7.48 15.38 -25.88
CA ASP A 350 7.83 14.00 -26.19
C ASP A 350 7.87 13.74 -27.70
N GLU A 351 8.88 13.04 -28.18
CA GLU A 351 8.86 12.37 -29.48
C GLU A 351 8.25 10.97 -29.29
N ILE A 352 7.20 10.68 -30.03
CA ILE A 352 6.49 9.40 -29.99
C ILE A 352 6.95 8.56 -31.18
N GLY A 353 7.26 7.28 -30.92
CA GLY A 353 7.78 6.31 -31.88
C GLY A 353 6.92 5.04 -31.97
N TRP A 354 6.74 4.49 -33.17
CA TRP A 354 6.12 3.17 -33.34
C TRP A 354 7.06 2.06 -32.88
N MET A 355 6.51 1.03 -32.24
CA MET A 355 7.26 -0.17 -31.85
C MET A 355 6.67 -1.41 -32.50
N ASP A 356 7.51 -2.13 -33.23
CA ASP A 356 7.15 -3.42 -33.78
C ASP A 356 7.18 -4.48 -32.68
N ALA A 357 6.18 -5.36 -32.68
CA ALA A 357 6.21 -6.56 -31.85
C ALA A 357 7.10 -7.62 -32.49
N HIS A 358 7.63 -8.51 -31.66
CA HIS A 358 8.38 -9.70 -32.05
C HIS A 358 7.54 -10.96 -31.74
N PRO A 359 6.68 -11.45 -32.68
CA PRO A 359 5.75 -12.54 -32.40
C PRO A 359 6.39 -13.87 -31.97
N LYS A 360 7.66 -14.08 -32.31
CA LYS A 360 8.37 -15.35 -32.14
C LYS A 360 9.36 -15.35 -30.97
N LEU A 361 9.13 -14.49 -29.99
CA LEU A 361 9.93 -14.47 -28.77
C LEU A 361 9.75 -15.76 -27.97
N TRP A 362 10.80 -16.12 -27.24
CA TRP A 362 10.81 -17.34 -26.44
C TRP A 362 9.95 -17.16 -25.17
N SER A 363 9.40 -18.26 -24.67
CA SER A 363 8.69 -18.30 -23.38
C SER A 363 9.13 -19.55 -22.63
N LEU A 364 9.06 -19.54 -21.30
CA LEU A 364 9.42 -20.69 -20.47
C LEU A 364 8.48 -21.87 -20.70
N PHE A 365 7.21 -21.58 -20.95
CA PHE A 365 6.20 -22.59 -21.29
C PHE A 365 5.31 -22.09 -22.43
N GLY A 366 4.90 -23.02 -23.29
CA GLY A 366 4.02 -22.73 -24.41
C GLY A 366 4.73 -22.63 -25.76
N SER A 367 3.92 -22.62 -26.82
CA SER A 367 4.35 -22.55 -28.22
C SER A 367 3.46 -21.61 -29.03
N LYS A 368 2.75 -20.70 -28.36
CA LYS A 368 1.93 -19.67 -29.00
C LYS A 368 2.86 -18.59 -29.57
N ASP A 369 2.44 -17.89 -30.61
CA ASP A 369 3.10 -16.67 -31.05
C ASP A 369 2.47 -15.46 -30.34
N PHE A 370 3.29 -14.51 -29.91
CA PHE A 370 2.80 -13.25 -29.37
C PHE A 370 1.97 -12.52 -30.43
N ARG A 371 0.92 -11.85 -29.97
CA ARG A 371 0.10 -10.98 -30.83
C ARG A 371 0.94 -9.80 -31.35
N ARG A 372 0.56 -9.24 -32.50
CA ARG A 372 1.17 -7.98 -32.96
C ARG A 372 0.77 -6.82 -32.06
N ASN A 373 1.57 -5.77 -32.05
CA ASN A 373 1.21 -4.52 -31.40
C ASN A 373 -0.04 -3.91 -32.05
N TRP A 374 -0.97 -3.39 -31.25
CA TRP A 374 -2.27 -2.84 -31.66
C TRP A 374 -3.19 -3.80 -32.43
N SER A 375 -2.99 -5.11 -32.28
CA SER A 375 -3.75 -6.14 -33.02
C SER A 375 -5.20 -6.35 -32.58
N SER A 376 -5.63 -5.74 -31.46
CA SER A 376 -7.05 -5.72 -31.08
C SER A 376 -7.89 -4.83 -32.01
N LEU A 377 -7.24 -3.97 -32.81
CA LEU A 377 -7.89 -3.09 -33.77
C LEU A 377 -7.84 -3.64 -35.20
N PRO A 378 -8.82 -3.29 -36.05
CA PRO A 378 -8.76 -3.58 -37.49
C PRO A 378 -7.45 -3.07 -38.12
N GLN A 379 -6.82 -3.89 -38.97
CA GLN A 379 -5.48 -3.55 -39.50
C GLN A 379 -5.48 -2.31 -40.39
N ASP A 380 -6.53 -2.12 -41.18
CA ASP A 380 -6.76 -0.90 -41.96
C ASP A 380 -6.81 0.34 -41.06
N TYR A 381 -7.56 0.26 -39.95
CA TYR A 381 -7.61 1.33 -38.96
C TYR A 381 -6.22 1.64 -38.36
N VAL A 382 -5.44 0.61 -38.00
CA VAL A 382 -4.08 0.81 -37.48
C VAL A 382 -3.19 1.49 -38.53
N GLN A 383 -3.24 1.04 -39.80
CA GLN A 383 -2.42 1.64 -40.86
C GLN A 383 -2.80 3.09 -41.17
N GLU A 384 -4.07 3.46 -41.03
CA GLU A 384 -4.52 4.85 -41.20
C GLU A 384 -4.05 5.77 -40.06
N ASN A 385 -3.74 5.23 -38.88
CA ASN A 385 -3.37 6.01 -37.69
C ASN A 385 -1.90 5.83 -37.27
N ILE A 386 -1.13 5.00 -37.97
CA ILE A 386 0.27 4.70 -37.62
C ILE A 386 1.17 5.94 -37.70
N SER A 387 0.78 6.95 -38.49
CA SER A 387 1.51 8.22 -38.58
C SER A 387 1.55 9.02 -37.28
N ASP A 388 0.60 8.79 -36.36
CA ASP A 388 0.56 9.45 -35.05
C ASP A 388 1.80 9.10 -34.21
N PHE A 389 2.43 7.95 -34.47
CA PHE A 389 3.63 7.46 -33.78
C PHE A 389 4.94 7.95 -34.40
N ASN A 390 4.92 9.01 -35.20
CA ASN A 390 6.11 9.74 -35.63
C ASN A 390 5.88 11.25 -35.43
N SER A 391 5.33 11.59 -34.27
CA SER A 391 4.84 12.93 -33.95
C SER A 391 5.47 13.45 -32.66
N LYS A 392 5.60 14.77 -32.56
CA LYS A 392 5.93 15.48 -31.33
C LYS A 392 4.68 15.76 -30.52
N LEU A 393 4.63 15.27 -29.29
CA LEU A 393 3.56 15.50 -28.35
C LEU A 393 4.01 16.52 -27.30
N SER A 394 3.42 17.72 -27.35
CA SER A 394 3.48 18.65 -26.23
C SER A 394 2.21 18.49 -25.40
N LEU A 395 2.34 18.13 -24.13
CA LEU A 395 1.21 17.76 -23.28
C LEU A 395 1.22 18.58 -21.99
N PHE A 396 0.11 19.27 -21.72
CA PHE A 396 -0.19 19.77 -20.38
C PHE A 396 -1.12 18.79 -19.68
N LYS A 397 -0.76 18.37 -18.47
CA LYS A 397 -1.50 17.37 -17.69
C LYS A 397 -1.82 17.90 -16.30
N ILE A 398 -3.05 17.67 -15.86
CA ILE A 398 -3.49 17.87 -14.48
C ILE A 398 -3.91 16.50 -13.95
N THR A 399 -3.37 16.12 -12.80
CA THR A 399 -3.77 14.92 -12.07
C THR A 399 -4.22 15.31 -10.67
N TYR A 400 -5.37 14.83 -10.24
CA TYR A 400 -5.85 14.92 -8.87
C TYR A 400 -6.11 13.52 -8.36
N GLU A 401 -5.58 13.20 -7.20
CA GLU A 401 -5.78 11.93 -6.52
C GLU A 401 -6.28 12.16 -5.11
N PHE A 402 -7.23 11.32 -4.72
CA PHE A 402 -7.81 11.25 -3.41
C PHE A 402 -7.67 9.84 -2.86
N ASP A 403 -6.91 9.68 -1.78
CA ASP A 403 -6.65 8.39 -1.15
C ASP A 403 -7.07 8.44 0.33
N MET A 404 -8.06 7.62 0.68
CA MET A 404 -8.48 7.33 2.04
C MET A 404 -8.52 5.82 2.30
N LEU A 405 -7.70 5.06 1.59
CA LEU A 405 -7.58 3.62 1.79
C LEU A 405 -7.00 3.35 3.19
N ASP A 406 -7.55 2.34 3.86
CA ASP A 406 -7.08 1.93 5.18
C ASP A 406 -5.67 1.32 5.15
N ASN A 407 -5.33 0.68 4.03
CA ASN A 407 -4.02 0.13 3.73
C ASN A 407 -3.81 0.13 2.21
N ILE A 408 -2.69 0.66 1.73
CA ILE A 408 -2.44 0.79 0.29
C ILE A 408 -2.08 -0.54 -0.39
N PHE A 409 -1.52 -1.54 0.32
CA PHE A 409 -1.22 -2.89 -0.22
C PHE A 409 -2.41 -3.80 -0.15
N LYS A 410 -3.19 -3.62 0.91
CA LYS A 410 -4.33 -4.47 1.20
C LYS A 410 -5.56 -3.63 1.53
N PRO A 411 -6.05 -2.83 0.58
CA PRO A 411 -7.25 -2.03 0.82
C PRO A 411 -8.40 -2.96 1.19
N ARG A 412 -9.02 -2.67 2.32
CA ARG A 412 -10.22 -3.36 2.81
C ARG A 412 -11.34 -2.37 3.04
N ALA A 413 -10.98 -1.14 3.43
CA ALA A 413 -11.87 -0.01 3.61
C ALA A 413 -11.31 1.25 2.91
N GLY A 414 -12.16 2.24 2.68
CA GLY A 414 -11.76 3.51 2.10
C GLY A 414 -12.19 3.75 0.65
N TRP A 415 -11.79 4.92 0.17
CA TRP A 415 -12.01 5.40 -1.19
C TRP A 415 -10.66 5.71 -1.82
N TYR A 416 -10.56 5.41 -3.11
CA TYR A 416 -9.54 5.97 -3.98
C TYR A 416 -10.23 6.63 -5.16
N ALA A 417 -9.92 7.88 -5.48
CA ALA A 417 -10.52 8.56 -6.62
C ALA A 417 -9.47 9.38 -7.36
N GLY A 418 -9.58 9.41 -8.68
CA GLY A 418 -8.64 10.10 -9.56
C GLY A 418 -9.37 10.95 -10.59
N LEU A 419 -8.82 12.12 -10.88
CA LEU A 419 -9.15 12.92 -12.05
C LEU A 419 -7.88 13.21 -12.82
N GLN A 420 -7.88 12.93 -14.11
CA GLN A 420 -6.81 13.28 -15.04
C GLN A 420 -7.39 14.12 -16.15
N PHE A 421 -6.72 15.21 -16.49
CA PHE A 421 -7.01 16.03 -17.65
C PHE A 421 -5.73 16.24 -18.45
N GLU A 422 -5.82 16.06 -19.76
CA GLU A 422 -4.73 16.13 -20.73
C GLU A 422 -5.12 17.12 -21.82
N LYS A 423 -4.21 18.03 -22.16
CA LYS A 423 -4.35 18.95 -23.29
C LYS A 423 -3.08 18.94 -24.13
N ALA A 424 -3.20 18.52 -25.38
CA ALA A 424 -2.13 18.51 -26.36
C ALA A 424 -2.34 19.56 -27.46
N GLY A 425 -1.23 20.04 -28.03
CA GLY A 425 -1.24 20.94 -29.19
C GLY A 425 -1.60 22.39 -28.89
N GLY A 426 -2.10 23.12 -29.89
CA GLY A 426 -2.38 24.56 -29.79
C GLY A 426 -1.10 25.38 -29.61
N ASP A 427 -1.08 26.27 -28.62
CA ASP A 427 0.07 27.13 -28.31
C ASP A 427 1.30 26.34 -27.80
N LEU A 428 1.14 25.05 -27.51
CA LEU A 428 2.20 24.15 -27.00
C LEU A 428 3.13 23.60 -28.10
N LYS A 429 2.87 23.90 -29.40
CA LYS A 429 3.74 23.57 -30.56
C LYS A 429 4.05 22.07 -30.80
N GLY A 430 3.17 21.18 -30.36
CA GLY A 430 3.21 19.75 -30.73
C GLY A 430 2.49 19.48 -32.06
N ASP A 431 2.79 18.35 -32.69
CA ASP A 431 2.16 17.88 -33.93
C ASP A 431 0.74 17.30 -33.68
N LEU A 432 0.48 16.84 -32.46
CA LEU A 432 -0.81 16.28 -32.03
C LEU A 432 -1.61 17.31 -31.23
N ALA A 433 -2.93 17.35 -31.46
CA ALA A 433 -3.85 18.25 -30.76
C ALA A 433 -5.11 17.51 -30.31
N TYR A 434 -5.32 17.42 -29.00
CA TYR A 434 -6.51 16.81 -28.40
C TYR A 434 -6.71 17.29 -26.97
N SER A 435 -7.90 17.06 -26.41
CA SER A 435 -8.15 17.17 -24.97
C SER A 435 -8.78 15.87 -24.47
N ARG A 436 -8.28 15.30 -23.38
CA ARG A 436 -8.75 14.03 -22.83
C ARG A 436 -8.92 14.16 -21.33
N TRP A 437 -9.94 13.51 -20.77
CA TRP A 437 -10.12 13.42 -19.32
C TRP A 437 -10.48 12.01 -18.89
N ILE A 438 -10.04 11.65 -17.69
CA ILE A 438 -10.36 10.38 -17.04
C ILE A 438 -10.79 10.70 -15.62
N LEU A 439 -11.93 10.17 -15.21
CA LEU A 439 -12.43 10.19 -13.85
C LEU A 439 -12.52 8.75 -13.39
N SER A 440 -11.99 8.45 -12.21
CA SER A 440 -12.06 7.12 -11.61
C SER A 440 -12.41 7.21 -10.13
N ALA A 441 -13.15 6.23 -9.64
CA ALA A 441 -13.45 6.09 -8.23
C ALA A 441 -13.55 4.62 -7.86
N ILE A 442 -12.89 4.22 -6.78
CA ILE A 442 -12.89 2.89 -6.20
C ILE A 442 -13.38 3.00 -4.76
N ARG A 443 -14.33 2.13 -4.39
CA ARG A 443 -14.81 1.94 -3.02
C ARG A 443 -14.52 0.53 -2.57
N TYR A 444 -13.77 0.39 -1.48
CA TYR A 444 -13.60 -0.87 -0.76
C TYR A 444 -14.54 -0.89 0.45
N GLN A 445 -15.70 -1.56 0.38
CA GLN A 445 -16.68 -1.55 1.47
C GLN A 445 -16.65 -2.88 2.23
N PRO A 446 -16.10 -2.94 3.45
CA PRO A 446 -16.26 -4.12 4.29
C PRO A 446 -17.73 -4.19 4.74
N LEU A 447 -18.34 -5.38 4.61
CA LEU A 447 -19.68 -5.67 5.11
C LEU A 447 -19.62 -6.34 6.49
N ASN A 448 -18.63 -7.20 6.69
CA ASN A 448 -18.23 -7.74 7.99
C ASN A 448 -16.78 -8.25 7.92
N ARG A 449 -16.32 -9.05 8.89
CA ARG A 449 -14.94 -9.57 8.94
C ARG A 449 -14.56 -10.50 7.78
N TYR A 450 -15.51 -11.13 7.12
CA TYR A 450 -15.30 -12.10 6.02
C TYR A 450 -15.83 -11.62 4.66
N LEU A 451 -16.67 -10.60 4.63
CA LEU A 451 -17.40 -10.17 3.44
C LEU A 451 -17.03 -8.73 3.09
N SER A 452 -16.76 -8.49 1.81
CA SER A 452 -16.48 -7.17 1.27
C SER A 452 -17.19 -6.96 -0.06
N LEU A 453 -17.59 -5.72 -0.32
CA LEU A 453 -18.12 -5.28 -1.60
C LEU A 453 -17.16 -4.22 -2.15
N ASN A 454 -16.47 -4.55 -3.23
CA ASN A 454 -15.57 -3.62 -3.91
C ASN A 454 -16.25 -3.13 -5.18
N MET A 455 -16.15 -1.82 -5.43
CA MET A 455 -16.78 -1.20 -6.59
C MET A 455 -15.78 -0.25 -7.24
N ARG A 456 -15.71 -0.26 -8.56
CA ARG A 456 -14.97 0.73 -9.34
C ARG A 456 -15.87 1.33 -10.40
N VAL A 457 -15.74 2.63 -10.61
CA VAL A 457 -16.34 3.35 -11.73
C VAL A 457 -15.25 4.15 -12.43
N MET A 458 -15.26 4.12 -13.75
CA MET A 458 -14.38 4.93 -14.59
C MET A 458 -15.19 5.60 -15.69
N TYR A 459 -14.86 6.83 -15.99
CA TYR A 459 -15.40 7.60 -17.11
C TYR A 459 -14.24 8.29 -17.83
N GLY A 460 -14.13 8.04 -19.12
CA GLY A 460 -13.14 8.65 -19.99
C GLY A 460 -13.84 9.40 -21.11
N GLY A 461 -13.32 10.57 -21.49
CA GLY A 461 -13.84 11.29 -22.63
C GLY A 461 -12.80 12.15 -23.31
N SER A 462 -13.12 12.57 -24.51
CA SER A 462 -12.35 13.52 -25.29
C SER A 462 -13.26 14.48 -26.04
N SER A 463 -12.82 15.73 -26.20
CA SER A 463 -13.49 16.71 -27.05
C SER A 463 -13.07 16.63 -28.53
N ASP A 464 -11.97 15.95 -28.81
CA ASP A 464 -11.29 15.92 -30.10
C ASP A 464 -11.02 14.46 -30.51
N ARG A 465 -10.64 14.23 -31.77
CA ARG A 465 -10.12 12.91 -32.16
C ARG A 465 -8.80 12.68 -31.43
N ILE A 466 -8.72 11.64 -30.61
CA ILE A 466 -7.47 11.27 -29.93
C ILE A 466 -6.65 10.30 -30.79
N PRO A 467 -5.31 10.39 -30.71
CA PRO A 467 -4.42 9.49 -31.43
C PRO A 467 -4.61 8.05 -30.96
N LEU A 468 -4.21 7.08 -31.80
CA LEU A 468 -4.42 5.65 -31.55
C LEU A 468 -4.04 5.21 -30.14
N PHE A 469 -2.85 5.65 -29.70
CA PHE A 469 -2.30 5.26 -28.41
C PHE A 469 -3.04 5.85 -27.20
N LYS A 470 -3.91 6.84 -27.39
CA LYS A 470 -4.72 7.45 -26.32
C LYS A 470 -6.17 6.95 -26.27
N LYS A 471 -6.59 6.13 -27.24
CA LYS A 471 -7.94 5.55 -27.30
C LYS A 471 -8.28 4.80 -26.01
N PHE A 472 -9.55 4.82 -25.65
CA PHE A 472 -10.06 4.00 -24.56
C PHE A 472 -10.39 2.60 -25.06
N PHE A 473 -10.09 1.60 -24.25
CA PHE A 473 -10.34 0.19 -24.57
C PHE A 473 -11.06 -0.50 -23.42
N LEU A 474 -12.02 -1.37 -23.75
CA LEU A 474 -12.71 -2.26 -22.83
C LEU A 474 -12.72 -3.69 -23.39
N GLY A 475 -12.82 -4.66 -22.49
CA GLY A 475 -12.80 -6.09 -22.81
C GLY A 475 -11.55 -6.74 -22.28
N GLY A 476 -11.70 -7.84 -21.55
CA GLY A 476 -10.64 -8.60 -20.90
C GLY A 476 -10.50 -8.34 -19.40
N THR A 477 -9.40 -8.82 -18.81
CA THR A 477 -9.18 -8.74 -17.35
C THR A 477 -9.28 -7.30 -16.83
N ARG A 478 -9.83 -7.15 -15.62
CA ARG A 478 -10.09 -5.84 -14.98
C ARG A 478 -10.87 -4.86 -15.85
N THR A 479 -11.63 -5.28 -16.85
CA THR A 479 -12.56 -4.38 -17.58
C THR A 479 -13.91 -5.04 -17.76
N LEU A 480 -14.16 -5.65 -18.92
CA LEU A 480 -15.30 -6.51 -19.20
C LEU A 480 -14.75 -7.93 -19.36
N ARG A 481 -14.69 -8.67 -18.26
CA ARG A 481 -13.97 -9.94 -18.16
C ARG A 481 -14.55 -11.04 -19.04
N GLY A 482 -15.81 -10.93 -19.44
CA GLY A 482 -16.48 -11.87 -20.35
C GLY A 482 -16.10 -11.73 -21.83
N TYR A 483 -15.34 -10.70 -22.20
CA TYR A 483 -15.05 -10.32 -23.59
C TYR A 483 -13.57 -10.49 -23.92
N ASP A 484 -13.25 -10.46 -25.21
CA ASP A 484 -11.86 -10.52 -25.65
C ASP A 484 -11.08 -9.27 -25.24
N ILE A 485 -9.76 -9.42 -25.17
CA ILE A 485 -8.90 -8.32 -24.76
C ILE A 485 -9.05 -7.13 -25.71
N LYS A 486 -9.41 -5.96 -25.15
CA LYS A 486 -9.58 -4.71 -25.89
C LYS A 486 -10.54 -4.84 -27.08
N GLU A 487 -11.56 -5.70 -26.96
CA GLU A 487 -12.57 -5.93 -28.00
C GLU A 487 -13.33 -4.65 -28.37
N PHE A 488 -13.57 -3.78 -27.39
CA PHE A 488 -14.25 -2.51 -27.59
C PHE A 488 -13.27 -1.36 -27.45
N TYR A 489 -13.40 -0.36 -28.31
CA TYR A 489 -12.57 0.84 -28.30
C TYR A 489 -13.35 2.10 -28.66
N GLY A 490 -12.84 3.27 -28.28
CA GLY A 490 -13.50 4.54 -28.56
C GLY A 490 -12.75 5.77 -28.08
N ASP A 491 -13.35 6.93 -28.33
CA ASP A 491 -12.90 8.25 -27.85
C ASP A 491 -13.50 8.60 -26.49
N GLN A 492 -14.57 7.90 -26.12
CA GLN A 492 -15.23 7.98 -24.82
C GLN A 492 -15.44 6.58 -24.25
N MET A 493 -15.50 6.50 -22.93
CA MET A 493 -15.65 5.24 -22.19
C MET A 493 -16.42 5.47 -20.90
N ILE A 494 -17.27 4.51 -20.54
CA ILE A 494 -17.78 4.35 -19.18
C ILE A 494 -17.63 2.89 -18.77
N LEU A 495 -17.21 2.66 -17.53
CA LEU A 495 -16.99 1.33 -16.97
C LEU A 495 -17.42 1.32 -15.51
N ALA A 496 -18.10 0.26 -15.09
CA ALA A 496 -18.35 -0.06 -13.70
C ALA A 496 -18.07 -1.53 -13.45
N ASN A 497 -17.38 -1.81 -12.35
CA ASN A 497 -17.06 -3.15 -11.89
C ASN A 497 -17.51 -3.30 -10.44
N ILE A 498 -18.16 -4.42 -10.14
CA ILE A 498 -18.65 -4.73 -8.80
C ILE A 498 -18.15 -6.12 -8.43
N GLU A 499 -17.49 -6.24 -7.29
CA GLU A 499 -17.02 -7.52 -6.75
C GLU A 499 -17.55 -7.74 -5.34
N TYR A 500 -18.20 -8.87 -5.14
CA TYR A 500 -18.58 -9.38 -3.83
C TYR A 500 -17.60 -10.47 -3.40
N LEU A 501 -16.78 -10.17 -2.39
CA LEU A 501 -15.73 -11.05 -1.92
C LEU A 501 -16.12 -11.76 -0.62
N VAL A 502 -15.75 -13.04 -0.54
CA VAL A 502 -15.91 -13.91 0.62
C VAL A 502 -14.54 -14.49 0.99
N ASP A 503 -14.03 -14.06 2.14
CA ASP A 503 -12.79 -14.56 2.73
C ASP A 503 -13.11 -15.73 3.68
N TYR A 504 -12.78 -16.97 3.29
CA TYR A 504 -13.00 -18.13 4.16
C TYR A 504 -11.84 -18.33 5.14
N ARG A 505 -10.61 -18.15 4.66
CA ARG A 505 -9.35 -18.28 5.39
C ARG A 505 -8.36 -17.25 4.87
N SER A 506 -7.27 -17.03 5.58
CA SER A 506 -6.22 -16.07 5.20
C SER A 506 -5.62 -16.31 3.80
N PHE A 507 -5.73 -17.53 3.26
CA PHE A 507 -5.16 -17.92 1.97
C PHE A 507 -6.19 -18.27 0.90
N LEU A 508 -7.49 -18.24 1.18
CA LEU A 508 -8.52 -18.65 0.21
C LEU A 508 -9.70 -17.69 0.27
N HIS A 509 -9.97 -17.06 -0.86
CA HIS A 509 -11.10 -16.16 -1.05
C HIS A 509 -11.82 -16.47 -2.36
N THR A 510 -13.11 -16.18 -2.38
CA THR A 510 -13.92 -16.25 -3.60
C THR A 510 -14.50 -14.88 -3.90
N ALA A 511 -14.60 -14.54 -5.17
CA ALA A 511 -15.25 -13.32 -5.61
C ALA A 511 -16.36 -13.66 -6.60
N LEU A 512 -17.52 -13.06 -6.44
CA LEU A 512 -18.55 -12.97 -7.47
C LEU A 512 -18.48 -11.58 -8.05
N PHE A 513 -18.49 -11.44 -9.37
CA PHE A 513 -18.34 -10.14 -9.97
C PHE A 513 -19.30 -9.90 -11.13
N PHE A 514 -19.61 -8.63 -11.33
CA PHE A 514 -20.41 -8.13 -12.43
C PHE A 514 -19.74 -6.89 -12.99
N ASP A 515 -19.57 -6.88 -14.31
CA ASP A 515 -18.95 -5.80 -15.05
C ASP A 515 -19.93 -5.24 -16.07
N ILE A 516 -19.88 -3.92 -16.27
CA ILE A 516 -20.68 -3.23 -17.28
C ILE A 516 -19.92 -2.04 -17.82
N GLY A 517 -19.96 -1.84 -19.13
CA GLY A 517 -19.22 -0.76 -19.75
C GLY A 517 -19.62 -0.52 -21.19
N LYS A 518 -19.13 0.60 -21.73
CA LYS A 518 -19.39 1.03 -23.10
C LYS A 518 -18.26 1.93 -23.56
N THR A 519 -17.92 1.83 -24.84
CA THR A 519 -17.12 2.82 -25.56
C THR A 519 -17.92 3.37 -26.74
N VAL A 520 -17.68 4.62 -27.11
CA VAL A 520 -18.27 5.22 -28.33
C VAL A 520 -17.24 6.10 -29.05
N GLY A 521 -17.52 6.45 -30.30
CA GLY A 521 -16.69 7.37 -31.08
C GLY A 521 -16.76 8.81 -30.58
N GLN A 522 -15.95 9.68 -31.18
CA GLN A 522 -15.93 11.11 -30.85
C GLN A 522 -17.30 11.79 -31.05
N ASP A 523 -18.02 11.44 -32.13
CA ASP A 523 -19.25 12.12 -32.55
C ASP A 523 -20.52 11.61 -31.84
N ASP A 524 -20.39 10.57 -31.02
CA ASP A 524 -21.50 9.89 -30.34
C ASP A 524 -21.65 10.38 -28.89
N ASP A 525 -22.86 10.35 -28.34
CA ASP A 525 -23.09 10.61 -26.90
C ASP A 525 -23.03 9.30 -26.10
N ILE A 526 -22.03 9.17 -25.22
CA ILE A 526 -21.85 8.00 -24.35
C ILE A 526 -23.06 7.66 -23.47
N PHE A 527 -24.01 8.58 -23.23
CA PHE A 527 -25.22 8.28 -22.46
C PHE A 527 -26.43 7.92 -23.33
N SER A 528 -26.38 8.20 -24.63
CA SER A 528 -27.52 8.05 -25.55
C SER A 528 -27.27 6.99 -26.63
N ASP A 529 -26.04 6.90 -27.14
CA ASP A 529 -25.65 6.07 -28.28
C ASP A 529 -24.87 4.82 -27.85
N GLY A 530 -24.99 3.76 -28.64
CA GLY A 530 -24.34 2.47 -28.40
C GLY A 530 -24.93 1.66 -27.23
N GLU A 531 -24.67 0.36 -27.24
CA GLU A 531 -25.16 -0.58 -26.23
C GLU A 531 -24.14 -0.78 -25.12
N PHE A 532 -24.63 -0.91 -23.88
CA PHE A 532 -23.79 -1.34 -22.77
C PHE A 532 -23.51 -2.84 -22.89
N LYS A 533 -22.23 -3.18 -22.75
CA LYS A 533 -21.74 -4.55 -22.65
C LYS A 533 -21.60 -4.91 -21.19
N SER A 534 -21.97 -6.14 -20.86
CA SER A 534 -21.91 -6.63 -19.47
C SER A 534 -21.55 -8.10 -19.40
N ASP A 535 -20.96 -8.48 -18.28
CA ASP A 535 -20.61 -9.87 -17.97
C ASP A 535 -20.74 -10.18 -16.48
N ILE A 536 -20.78 -11.47 -16.17
CA ILE A 536 -20.78 -11.97 -14.81
C ILE A 536 -19.74 -13.08 -14.68
N GLY A 537 -19.15 -13.21 -13.49
CA GLY A 537 -18.19 -14.28 -13.26
C GLY A 537 -17.90 -14.59 -11.80
N ILE A 538 -17.00 -15.57 -11.65
CA ILE A 538 -16.52 -16.06 -10.36
C ILE A 538 -14.99 -16.10 -10.36
N GLY A 539 -14.39 -15.64 -9.28
CA GLY A 539 -12.96 -15.70 -9.02
C GLY A 539 -12.64 -16.62 -7.84
N LEU A 540 -11.61 -17.44 -7.99
CA LEU A 540 -10.99 -18.23 -6.93
C LEU A 540 -9.59 -17.69 -6.68
N GLY A 541 -9.40 -17.07 -5.52
CA GLY A 541 -8.14 -16.48 -5.12
C GLY A 541 -7.41 -17.33 -4.09
N PHE A 542 -6.12 -17.58 -4.34
CA PHE A 542 -5.22 -18.29 -3.46
C PHE A 542 -4.13 -17.33 -2.99
N SER A 543 -3.92 -17.25 -1.68
CA SER A 543 -3.04 -16.28 -1.03
C SER A 543 -3.40 -14.83 -1.42
N ARG A 544 -2.40 -13.95 -1.42
CA ARG A 544 -2.56 -12.50 -1.64
C ARG A 544 -2.51 -12.10 -3.12
N SER A 545 -1.86 -12.91 -3.96
CA SER A 545 -1.34 -12.47 -5.25
C SER A 545 -1.59 -13.46 -6.37
N PHE A 546 -2.54 -14.39 -6.23
CA PHE A 546 -2.88 -15.32 -7.30
C PHE A 546 -4.38 -15.55 -7.33
N ARG A 547 -5.01 -15.27 -8.47
CA ARG A 547 -6.45 -15.46 -8.67
C ARG A 547 -6.72 -16.03 -10.05
N ILE A 548 -7.63 -16.99 -10.11
CA ILE A 548 -8.18 -17.51 -11.35
C ILE A 548 -9.63 -17.02 -11.45
N GLU A 549 -9.99 -16.41 -12.57
CA GLU A 549 -11.33 -15.90 -12.82
C GLU A 549 -11.97 -16.58 -14.03
N PHE A 550 -13.28 -16.80 -13.95
CA PHE A 550 -14.11 -17.30 -15.04
C PHE A 550 -15.25 -16.32 -15.25
N ALA A 551 -15.41 -15.80 -16.46
CA ALA A 551 -16.41 -14.80 -16.79
C ALA A 551 -17.16 -15.18 -18.07
N LYS A 552 -18.43 -14.76 -18.14
CA LYS A 552 -19.27 -14.98 -19.32
C LYS A 552 -20.02 -13.70 -19.68
N ALA A 553 -19.95 -13.32 -20.95
CA ALA A 553 -20.71 -12.20 -21.49
C ALA A 553 -22.22 -12.47 -21.41
N LEU A 554 -23.01 -11.43 -21.13
CA LEU A 554 -24.46 -11.53 -20.92
C LEU A 554 -25.29 -11.16 -22.15
N ASP A 555 -24.67 -10.56 -23.16
CA ASP A 555 -25.33 -10.15 -24.41
C ASP A 555 -25.48 -11.31 -25.41
N ASP A 556 -24.67 -12.36 -25.27
CA ASP A 556 -24.79 -13.60 -26.04
C ASP A 556 -24.85 -14.83 -25.12
N SER A 557 -25.96 -15.58 -25.19
CA SER A 557 -26.14 -16.82 -24.41
C SER A 557 -25.17 -17.92 -24.81
N ASP A 558 -24.65 -17.89 -26.04
CA ASP A 558 -23.72 -18.88 -26.58
C ASP A 558 -22.26 -18.44 -26.42
N SER A 559 -22.01 -17.29 -25.79
CA SER A 559 -20.65 -16.82 -25.50
C SER A 559 -19.84 -17.84 -24.68
N ASP A 560 -18.57 -18.00 -25.09
CA ASP A 560 -17.60 -18.83 -24.38
C ASP A 560 -17.25 -18.24 -23.01
N ILE A 561 -16.92 -19.12 -22.06
CA ILE A 561 -16.40 -18.70 -20.76
C ILE A 561 -14.94 -18.27 -20.92
N ARG A 562 -14.65 -17.01 -20.63
CA ARG A 562 -13.28 -16.48 -20.58
C ARG A 562 -12.64 -16.83 -19.26
N THR A 563 -11.35 -17.18 -19.31
CA THR A 563 -10.56 -17.54 -18.12
C THR A 563 -9.37 -16.59 -17.99
N TRP A 564 -9.19 -16.02 -16.81
CA TRP A 564 -8.09 -15.11 -16.50
C TRP A 564 -7.26 -15.63 -15.34
N VAL A 565 -5.95 -15.38 -15.39
CA VAL A 565 -5.03 -15.61 -14.29
C VAL A 565 -4.42 -14.27 -13.92
N LEU A 566 -4.56 -13.87 -12.67
CA LEU A 566 -4.11 -12.59 -12.15
C LEU A 566 -3.05 -12.85 -11.07
N PHE A 567 -1.98 -12.06 -11.11
CA PHE A 567 -0.93 -12.07 -10.08
C PHE A 567 -1.06 -10.89 -9.09
N SER A 568 -2.13 -10.13 -9.26
CA SER A 568 -2.45 -8.98 -8.43
C SER A 568 -3.96 -8.85 -8.22
N ARG A 569 -4.38 -7.82 -7.50
CA ARG A 569 -5.80 -7.56 -7.24
C ARG A 569 -6.51 -7.06 -8.49
N SER A 570 -7.83 -7.13 -8.47
CA SER A 570 -8.68 -6.74 -9.59
C SER A 570 -8.83 -5.22 -9.73
N PHE A 571 -8.64 -4.44 -8.66
CA PHE A 571 -8.67 -2.98 -8.64
C PHE A 571 -7.44 -2.39 -7.98
#